data_AF-A0A432RJR4-F1
#
_entry.id   AF-A0A432RJR4-F1
#
_cell.length_a   1.000
_cell.length_b   1.000
_cell.length_c   1.000
_cell.angle_alpha   90.00
_cell.angle_beta   90.00
_cell.angle_gamma   90.00
#
_symmetry.space_group_name_H-M   'P 1'
#
loop_
_entity.id
_entity.type
_entity.pdbx_description
1 polymer ?
#
loop_
_entity_poly.entity_id
_entity_poly.type
_entity_poly.pdbx_seq_one_letter_code
_entity_poly.pdbx_strand_id
1 'polypeptide(L)' 'MDESIPKLKPVGSETHRYCYVSVYENGINQDRSHGRHFRSTDDYYYGQKWQCVEFVKRFYAEVMNHRMPHP' A
#
# COMPACT_ATOMS: atom_id res chain seq x y z
N MET A 1 -18.96 27.27 -12.03
CA MET A 1 -19.62 26.28 -11.16
C MET A 1 -19.09 24.92 -11.60
N ASP A 2 -17.79 24.72 -11.47
CA ASP A 2 -17.00 24.44 -10.25
C ASP A 2 -16.79 22.94 -10.10
N GLU A 3 -15.55 22.62 -9.78
CA GLU A 3 -14.75 21.48 -10.20
C GLU A 3 -15.38 20.12 -9.88
N SER A 4 -15.26 19.21 -10.85
CA SER A 4 -15.45 17.78 -10.64
C SER A 4 -14.44 17.29 -9.60
N ILE A 5 -14.80 17.36 -8.32
CA ILE A 5 -14.06 16.76 -7.22
C ILE A 5 -13.82 15.30 -7.62
N PRO A 6 -12.56 14.85 -7.81
CA PRO A 6 -12.30 13.46 -8.11
C PRO A 6 -12.91 12.64 -6.98
N LYS A 7 -13.91 11.81 -7.30
CA LYS A 7 -14.56 10.93 -6.32
C LYS A 7 -13.46 10.12 -5.64
N LEU A 8 -13.24 10.41 -4.35
CA LEU A 8 -12.25 9.71 -3.56
C LEU A 8 -12.59 8.22 -3.60
N LYS A 9 -11.64 7.38 -3.99
CA LYS A 9 -11.88 5.94 -4.00
C LYS A 9 -12.05 5.44 -2.56
N PRO A 10 -12.80 4.35 -2.33
CA PRO A 10 -12.81 3.70 -1.03
C PRO A 10 -11.41 3.25 -0.62
N VAL A 11 -11.09 3.29 0.67
CA VAL A 11 -9.83 2.76 1.22
C VAL A 11 -9.62 1.31 0.76
N GLY A 12 -8.41 1.01 0.29
CA GLY A 12 -8.05 -0.30 -0.26
C GLY A 12 -8.44 -0.53 -1.71
N SER A 13 -9.05 0.46 -2.38
CA SER A 13 -9.19 0.42 -3.82
C SER A 13 -7.84 0.59 -4.49
N GLU A 14 -7.58 -0.17 -5.56
CA GLU A 14 -6.39 0.06 -6.39
C GLU A 14 -6.51 1.42 -7.10
N THR A 15 -5.51 2.27 -6.90
CA THR A 15 -5.40 3.60 -7.53
C THR A 15 -4.46 3.56 -8.72
N HIS A 16 -3.36 2.81 -8.61
CA HIS A 16 -2.32 2.72 -9.63
C HIS A 16 -1.61 1.37 -9.57
N ARG A 17 -0.72 1.13 -10.55
CA ARG A 17 0.16 -0.03 -10.56
C ARG A 17 1.54 0.39 -11.04
N TYR A 18 2.57 -0.01 -10.30
CA TYR A 18 3.97 0.27 -10.64
C TYR A 18 4.75 -1.03 -10.66
N CYS A 19 5.39 -1.36 -11.79
CA CYS A 19 6.08 -2.65 -12.01
C CYS A 19 5.24 -3.86 -11.55
N TYR A 20 3.96 -3.89 -11.93
CA TYR A 20 2.99 -4.93 -11.57
C TYR A 20 2.57 -4.98 -10.08
N VAL A 21 3.09 -4.09 -9.24
CA VAL A 21 2.73 -3.96 -7.83
C VAL A 21 1.63 -2.91 -7.67
N SER A 22 0.48 -3.32 -7.15
CA SER A 22 -0.68 -2.42 -6.95
C SER A 22 -0.41 -1.38 -5.86
N VAL A 23 -0.84 -0.14 -6.10
CA VAL A 23 -0.90 0.97 -5.14
C VAL A 23 -2.34 1.12 -4.71
N TYR A 24 -2.59 1.20 -3.41
CA TYR A 24 -3.94 1.22 -2.85
C TYR A 24 -4.23 2.54 -2.14
N GLU A 25 -5.50 2.95 -2.18
CA GLU A 25 -6.00 4.13 -1.50
C GLU A 25 -5.88 3.98 0.03
N ASN A 26 -5.18 4.90 0.68
CA ASN A 26 -5.01 4.93 2.14
C ASN A 26 -6.06 5.81 2.85
N GLY A 27 -6.83 6.58 2.07
CA GLY A 27 -7.78 7.56 2.58
C GLY A 27 -7.11 8.87 2.98
N ILE A 28 -7.94 9.86 3.32
CA ILE A 28 -7.50 11.23 3.64
C ILE A 28 -6.60 11.25 4.90
N ASN A 29 -6.94 10.44 5.91
CA ASN A 29 -6.18 10.36 7.16
C ASN A 29 -5.03 9.37 6.99
N GLN A 30 -3.87 9.87 6.55
CA GLN A 30 -2.71 9.05 6.19
C GLN A 30 -2.15 8.22 7.37
N ASP A 31 -2.30 8.72 8.60
CA ASP A 31 -1.84 8.06 9.83
C ASP A 31 -2.79 6.96 10.32
N ARG A 32 -4.00 6.87 9.76
CA ARG A 32 -4.97 5.85 10.16
C ARG A 32 -4.49 4.48 9.71
N SER A 33 -4.31 3.57 10.67
CA SER A 33 -4.06 2.17 10.35
C SER A 33 -5.34 1.49 9.90
N HIS A 34 -5.25 0.75 8.78
CA HIS A 34 -6.32 -0.14 8.29
C HIS A 34 -5.99 -1.62 8.50
N GLY A 35 -5.06 -1.90 9.42
CA GLY A 35 -4.59 -3.24 9.75
C GLY A 35 -3.25 -3.59 9.12
N ARG A 36 -2.73 -4.76 9.49
CA ARG A 36 -1.42 -5.26 9.05
C ARG A 36 -1.50 -5.98 7.70
N HIS A 37 -0.47 -5.84 6.88
CA HIS A 37 -0.32 -6.57 5.63
C HIS A 37 0.85 -7.54 5.69
N PHE A 38 0.57 -8.82 5.47
CA PHE A 38 1.55 -9.90 5.43
C PHE A 38 1.56 -10.57 4.07
N ARG A 39 2.73 -11.02 3.65
CA ARG A 39 2.89 -11.89 2.50
C ARG A 39 2.32 -13.27 2.81
N SER A 40 1.48 -13.79 1.92
CA SER A 40 0.74 -15.04 2.13
C SER A 40 1.60 -16.31 2.20
N THR A 41 2.83 -16.27 1.67
CA THR A 41 3.68 -17.46 1.55
C THR A 41 4.57 -17.71 2.76
N ASP A 42 4.83 -16.70 3.57
CA ASP A 42 5.86 -16.77 4.62
C ASP A 42 5.74 -15.73 5.74
N ASP A 43 4.56 -15.12 5.87
CA ASP A 43 4.25 -14.11 6.88
C ASP A 43 5.21 -12.91 6.90
N TYR A 44 5.87 -12.58 5.79
CA TYR A 44 6.69 -11.37 5.72
C TYR A 44 5.79 -10.13 5.88
N TYR A 45 5.99 -9.39 6.97
CA TYR A 45 5.20 -8.20 7.27
C TYR A 45 5.62 -7.02 6.41
N TYR A 46 4.75 -6.63 5.48
CA TYR A 46 4.96 -5.48 4.60
C TYR A 46 4.77 -4.17 5.35
N GLY A 47 3.79 -4.07 6.24
CA GLY A 47 3.49 -2.83 6.96
C GLY A 47 1.99 -2.66 7.19
N GLN A 48 1.60 -1.46 7.62
CA GLN A 48 0.19 -1.12 7.79
C GLN A 48 -0.42 -0.83 6.42
N LYS A 49 -1.56 -1.47 6.13
CA LYS A 49 -2.38 -1.14 4.96
C LYS A 49 -2.85 0.31 5.07
N TRP A 50 -2.70 1.18 4.07
CA TRP A 50 -1.98 1.10 2.78
C TRP A 50 -0.93 2.20 2.72
N GLN A 51 -0.06 2.21 3.75
CA GLN A 51 0.89 3.29 3.97
C GLN A 51 2.10 3.19 3.04
N CYS A 52 2.84 4.30 2.90
CA CYS A 52 4.00 4.39 2.03
C CYS A 52 5.07 3.34 2.34
N VAL A 53 5.34 3.06 3.63
CA VAL A 53 6.31 2.03 4.03
C VAL A 53 5.85 0.63 3.64
N GLU A 54 4.55 0.35 3.72
CA GLU A 54 3.98 -0.93 3.27
C GLU A 54 4.23 -1.15 1.78
N PHE A 55 3.93 -0.15 0.96
CA PHE A 55 4.15 -0.23 -0.49
C PHE A 55 5.64 -0.43 -0.83
N VAL A 56 6.54 0.34 -0.20
CA VAL A 56 7.98 0.23 -0.47
C VAL A 56 8.51 -1.16 -0.09
N LYS A 57 8.15 -1.67 1.10
CA LYS A 57 8.58 -3.02 1.53
C LYS A 57 8.03 -4.11 0.61
N ARG A 58 6.76 -4.00 0.20
CA ARG A 58 6.14 -4.95 -0.73
C ARG A 58 6.80 -4.92 -2.11
N PHE A 59 7.06 -3.73 -2.66
CA PHE A 59 7.75 -3.57 -3.94
C PHE A 59 9.14 -4.23 -3.91
N TYR A 60 9.95 -3.99 -2.89
CA TYR A 60 11.28 -4.60 -2.79
C TYR A 60 11.21 -6.12 -2.63
N ALA A 61 10.23 -6.62 -1.87
CA ALA A 61 10.07 -8.06 -1.69
C ALA A 61 9.62 -8.78 -2.97
N GLU A 62 8.70 -8.19 -3.74
CA GLU A 62 8.09 -8.81 -4.92
C GLU A 62 8.93 -8.62 -6.20
N VAL A 63 9.53 -7.44 -6.39
CA VAL A 63 10.24 -7.08 -7.63
C VAL A 63 11.74 -7.27 -7.48
N MET A 64 12.31 -6.90 -6.32
CA MET A 64 13.77 -6.91 -6.10
C MET A 64 14.25 -8.16 -5.36
N ASN A 65 13.34 -9.06 -4.97
CA ASN A 65 13.62 -10.22 -4.10
C ASN A 65 14.42 -9.82 -2.84
N HIS A 66 14.13 -8.64 -2.28
CA HIS A 66 14.85 -8.05 -1.16
C HIS A 66 13.89 -7.81 0.00
N ARG A 67 14.21 -8.35 1.18
CA ARG A 67 13.46 -8.07 2.41
C ARG A 67 14.12 -6.93 3.17
N MET A 68 13.36 -5.88 3.43
CA MET A 68 13.79 -4.86 4.38
C MET A 68 13.71 -5.40 5.80
N PRO A 69 14.72 -5.09 6.65
CA PRO A 69 14.73 -5.50 8.04
C PRO A 69 13.58 -4.87 8.82
N HIS A 70 13.19 -5.55 9.90
CA HIS A 70 12.29 -4.99 10.89
C HIS A 70 13.08 -4.10 11.87
N PRO A 71 12.53 -2.94 12.28
CA PRO A 71 13.01 -2.23 13.47
C PRO A 71 12.86 -3.08 14.73
#